data_AF-A0A117MG24-F1
#
_entry.id   AF-A0A117MG24-F1
#
_cell.length_a   1.000
_cell.length_b   1.000
_cell.length_c   1.000
_cell.angle_alpha   90.00
_cell.angle_beta   90.00
_cell.angle_gamma   90.00
#
_symmetry.space_group_name_H-M   'P 1'
#
loop_
_entity.id
_entity.type
_entity.pdbx_description
1 polymer ?
#
loop_
_entity_poly.entity_id
_entity_poly.type
_entity_poly.pdbx_seq_one_letter_code
_entity_poly.pdbx_strand_id
1 'polypeptide(L)' 'MAYRWKNKIEVDEAVVVVMNSLDKGPDLSPWLVRTITAAIDDSDPALGTYFFEEINRHAPGAVRFFVTEE' A
#
# COMPACT_ATOMS: atom_id res chain seq x y z
N MET A 1 -2.95 17.05 -0.98
CA MET A 1 -4.12 16.35 -0.42
C MET A 1 -3.57 15.03 0.09
N ALA A 2 -3.07 15.03 1.33
CA ALA A 2 -2.47 13.85 1.94
C ALA A 2 -3.58 12.82 2.17
N TYR A 3 -3.47 11.65 1.55
CA TYR A 3 -4.47 10.59 1.68
C TYR A 3 -4.18 9.85 2.98
N ARG A 4 -4.64 10.41 4.10
CA ARG A 4 -4.47 9.81 5.42
C ARG A 4 -5.54 8.75 5.65
N TRP A 5 -5.13 7.52 5.93
CA TRP A 5 -6.04 6.46 6.35
C TRP A 5 -6.62 6.76 7.73
N LYS A 6 -7.94 6.59 7.86
CA LYS A 6 -8.69 6.83 9.10
C LYS A 6 -8.99 5.55 9.86
N ASN A 7 -9.02 4.42 9.16
CA ASN A 7 -9.39 3.13 9.71
C ASN A 7 -8.80 2.00 8.84
N LYS A 8 -8.96 0.77 9.30
CA LYS A 8 -8.48 -0.43 8.59
C LYS A 8 -9.17 -0.67 7.24
N ILE A 9 -10.42 -0.23 7.08
CA ILE A 9 -11.18 -0.43 5.84
C ILE A 9 -10.51 0.32 4.68
N GLU A 10 -10.07 1.57 4.91
CA GLU A 10 -9.35 2.34 3.89
C GLU A 10 -7.99 1.71 3.52
N VAL A 11 -7.36 1.01 4.48
CA VAL A 11 -6.14 0.22 4.22
C VAL A 11 -6.46 -1.01 3.38
N ASP A 12 -7.53 -1.74 3.71
CA ASP A 12 -7.97 -2.92 2.96
C ASP A 12 -8.31 -2.55 1.51
N GLU A 13 -8.98 -1.42 1.29
CA GLU A 13 -9.25 -0.89 -0.06
C GLU A 13 -7.96 -0.58 -0.83
N ALA A 14 -6.95 0.01 -0.16
CA ALA A 14 -5.66 0.27 -0.77
C ALA A 14 -4.94 -1.02 -1.17
N VAL A 15 -4.98 -2.06 -0.34
CA VAL A 15 -4.43 -3.38 -0.65
C VAL A 15 -5.13 -3.98 -1.88
N VAL A 16 -6.47 -3.90 -1.94
CA VAL A 16 -7.25 -4.36 -3.10
C VAL A 16 -6.86 -3.60 -4.38
N VAL A 17 -6.62 -2.29 -4.30
CA VAL A 17 -6.15 -1.51 -5.45
C VAL A 17 -4.78 -1.97 -5.94
N VAL A 18 -3.86 -2.28 -5.03
CA VAL A 18 -2.53 -2.81 -5.38
C VAL A 18 -2.67 -4.17 -6.07
N MET A 19 -3.45 -5.09 -5.51
CA MET A 19 -3.70 -6.41 -6.11
C MET A 19 -4.31 -6.30 -7.51
N ASN A 20 -5.38 -5.51 -7.65
CA ASN A 20 -6.03 -5.28 -8.94
C ASN A 20 -5.12 -4.65 -9.99
N SER A 21 -4.11 -3.87 -9.55
CA SER A 21 -3.11 -3.29 -10.44
C SER A 21 -2.12 -4.35 -10.92
N LEU A 22 -1.71 -5.25 -10.04
CA LEU A 22 -0.81 -6.37 -10.37
C LEU A 22 -1.47 -7.41 -11.28
N ASP A 23 -2.78 -7.61 -11.14
CA ASP A 23 -3.54 -8.47 -12.06
C ASP A 23 -3.55 -7.94 -13.50
N LYS A 24 -3.38 -6.62 -13.68
CA LYS A 24 -3.34 -5.96 -15.00
C LYS A 24 -1.93 -5.93 -15.60
N GLY A 25 -0.89 -6.16 -14.81
CA GLY A 25 0.49 -6.13 -15.27
C GLY A 25 1.50 -6.34 -14.12
N PRO A 26 2.73 -6.77 -14.43
CA PRO A 26 3.70 -7.19 -13.42
C PRO A 26 4.22 -6.05 -12.51
N ASP A 27 3.93 -4.79 -12.84
CA ASP A 27 4.45 -3.61 -12.16
C ASP A 27 3.36 -2.64 -11.74
N LEU A 28 3.58 -1.99 -10.61
CA LEU A 28 2.75 -0.89 -10.13
C LEU A 28 3.15 0.42 -10.81
N SER A 29 2.17 1.25 -11.14
CA SER A 29 2.46 2.58 -11.67
C SER A 29 3.24 3.43 -10.65
N PRO A 30 4.22 4.25 -11.07
CA PRO A 30 4.99 5.11 -10.16
C PRO A 30 4.11 6.07 -9.35
N TRP A 31 2.98 6.49 -9.93
CA TRP A 31 1.99 7.31 -9.24
C TRP A 31 1.34 6.55 -8.07
N LEU A 32 0.87 5.32 -8.31
CA LEU A 32 0.25 4.51 -7.26
C LEU A 32 1.23 4.23 -6.12
N VAL A 33 2.49 3.89 -6.46
CA VAL A 33 3.52 3.65 -5.45
C VAL A 33 3.68 4.89 -4.55
N ARG A 34 3.89 6.07 -5.15
CA ARG A 34 4.03 7.32 -4.41
C ARG A 34 2.81 7.67 -3.57
N THR A 35 1.60 7.44 -4.09
CA THR A 35 0.36 7.74 -3.37
C THR A 35 0.18 6.84 -2.15
N ILE A 36 0.45 5.55 -2.27
CA ILE A 36 0.36 4.61 -1.15
C ILE A 36 1.50 4.84 -0.15
N THR A 37 2.73 5.08 -0.60
CA THR A 37 3.83 5.44 0.31
C THR A 37 3.52 6.70 1.11
N ALA A 38 3.02 7.76 0.46
CA ALA A 38 2.59 8.96 1.19
C ALA A 38 1.44 8.67 2.17
N ALA A 39 0.51 7.77 1.82
CA ALA A 39 -0.56 7.37 2.73
C ALA A 39 -0.01 6.59 3.94
N ILE A 40 0.97 5.72 3.76
CA ILE A 40 1.66 5.00 4.84
C ILE A 40 2.34 6.00 5.78
N ASP A 41 3.11 6.94 5.22
CA ASP A 41 3.90 7.91 5.98
C ASP A 41 3.03 8.93 6.74
N ASP A 42 1.94 9.39 6.11
CA ASP A 42 1.07 10.41 6.70
C ASP A 42 0.07 9.83 7.72
N SER A 43 -0.23 8.52 7.67
CA SER A 43 -1.22 7.85 8.52
C SER A 43 -0.73 7.49 9.92
N ASP A 44 -1.65 6.99 10.75
CA ASP A 44 -1.26 6.38 12.02
C ASP A 44 -0.28 5.22 11.76
N PRO A 45 0.87 5.15 12.47
CA PRO A 45 1.84 4.07 12.28
C PRO A 45 1.24 2.67 12.38
N ALA A 46 0.21 2.46 13.21
CA ALA A 46 -0.48 1.18 13.32
C ALA A 46 -1.23 0.79 12.04
N LEU A 47 -1.72 1.78 11.27
CA LEU A 47 -2.35 1.55 9.97
C LEU A 47 -1.29 1.26 8.90
N GLY A 48 -0.13 1.91 8.96
CA GLY A 48 1.03 1.57 8.14
C GLY A 48 1.51 0.14 8.36
N THR A 49 1.67 -0.29 9.61
CA THR A 49 1.99 -1.68 9.95
C THR A 49 0.92 -2.65 9.43
N TYR A 50 -0.35 -2.33 9.65
CA TYR A 50 -1.46 -3.15 9.16
C TYR A 50 -1.47 -3.29 7.62
N PHE A 51 -1.12 -2.23 6.89
CA PHE A 51 -0.94 -2.31 5.44
C PHE A 51 0.13 -3.34 5.06
N PHE A 52 1.30 -3.30 5.70
CA PHE A 52 2.37 -4.24 5.42
C PHE A 52 1.99 -5.68 5.78
N GLU A 53 1.23 -5.90 6.85
CA GLU A 53 0.70 -7.21 7.21
C GLU A 53 -0.25 -7.78 6.15
N GLU A 54 -1.22 -6.97 5.70
CA GLU A 54 -2.22 -7.41 4.71
C GLU A 54 -1.60 -7.57 3.32
N ILE A 55 -0.76 -6.63 2.87
CA ILE A 55 -0.14 -6.75 1.55
C ILE A 55 0.83 -7.93 1.50
N ASN A 56 1.55 -8.23 2.58
CA ASN A 56 2.40 -9.42 2.64
C ASN A 56 1.59 -10.72 2.63
N ARG A 57 0.39 -10.72 3.24
CA ARG A 57 -0.52 -11.87 3.22
C ARG A 57 -1.09 -12.16 1.84
N HIS A 58 -1.55 -11.13 1.13
CA HIS A 58 -2.29 -11.30 -0.13
C HIS A 58 -1.43 -11.17 -1.38
N ALA A 59 -0.41 -10.32 -1.35
CA ALA A 59 0.48 -10.05 -2.48
C ALA A 59 1.93 -9.81 -2.01
N PRO A 60 2.64 -10.85 -1.49
CA PRO A 60 3.97 -10.70 -0.90
C PRO A 60 5.00 -10.09 -1.87
N GLY A 61 4.87 -10.34 -3.18
CA GLY A 61 5.74 -9.73 -4.20
C GLY A 61 5.55 -8.22 -4.34
N ALA A 62 4.41 -7.67 -3.89
CA ALA A 62 4.11 -6.23 -3.95
C ALA A 62 4.84 -5.44 -2.86
N VAL A 63 5.23 -6.09 -1.76
CA VAL A 63 5.93 -5.48 -0.63
C VAL A 63 7.18 -4.72 -1.10
N ARG A 64 7.90 -5.27 -2.08
CA ARG A 64 9.12 -4.66 -2.66
C ARG A 64 8.94 -3.25 -3.20
N PHE A 65 7.71 -2.85 -3.55
CA PHE A 65 7.44 -1.51 -4.06
C PHE A 65 7.32 -0.46 -2.97
N PHE A 66 7.12 -0.88 -1.72
CA PHE A 66 6.83 0.00 -0.57
C PHE A 66 7.87 -0.12 0.55
N VAL A 67 8.74 -1.12 0.51
CA VAL A 67 9.91 -1.17 1.39
C VAL A 67 10.96 -0.23 0.82
N THR A 68 11.20 0.88 1.50
CA THR A 68 12.35 1.74 1.25
C THR A 68 13.60 0.95 1.65
N GLU A 69 14.45 0.60 0.68
CA GLU A 69 15.86 0.30 1.01
C GLU A 69 16.47 1.63 1.49
N GLU A 70 16.68 1.74 2.80
CA GLU A 70 17.52 2.79 3.39
C GLU A 70 19.00 2.49 3.16
#